data_AF-A0A7X3ZFJ8-F1
#
_entry.id   AF-A0A7X3ZFJ8-F1
#
_cell.length_a   1.000
_cell.length_b   1.000
_cell.length_c   1.000
_cell.angle_alpha   90.00
_cell.angle_beta   90.00
_cell.angle_gamma   90.00
#
_symmetry.space_group_name_H-M   'P 1'
#
loop_
_entity.id
_entity.type
_entity.pdbx_description
1 polymer ?
#
loop_
_entity_poly.entity_id
_entity_poly.type
_entity_poly.pdbx_seq_one_letter_code
_entity_poly.pdbx_strand_id
1 'polypeptide(L)' 'MLWIFIFLCALGCDAPERDDGRIEVVCTTGMVADLARNIGGDRISVVGMMGPGVDPH' A
#
# COMPACT_ATOMS: atom_id res chain seq x y z
N MET A 1 31.06 -5.06 26.12
CA MET A 1 31.17 -5.12 24.65
C MET A 1 30.37 -6.26 24.04
N LEU A 2 30.56 -7.52 24.45
CA LEU A 2 29.86 -8.68 23.86
C LEU A 2 28.32 -8.62 23.96
N TRP A 3 27.80 -8.11 25.08
CA TRP A 3 26.35 -7.96 25.32
C TRP A 3 25.70 -6.87 24.46
N ILE A 4 26.41 -5.78 24.17
CA ILE A 4 25.95 -4.72 23.27
C ILE A 4 25.83 -5.26 21.83
N PHE A 5 26.78 -6.10 21.42
CA PHE A 5 26.79 -6.68 20.08
C PHE A 5 25.63 -7.67 19.87
N ILE A 6 25.31 -8.49 20.86
CA ILE A 6 24.15 -9.40 20.84
C ILE A 6 22.83 -8.62 20.76
N PHE A 7 22.70 -7.52 21.52
CA PHE A 7 21.49 -6.70 21.50
C PHE A 7 21.30 -5.99 20.15
N LEU A 8 22.40 -5.54 19.53
CA LEU A 8 22.38 -4.89 18.22
C LEU A 8 21.98 -5.85 17.09
N CYS A 9 22.41 -7.11 17.15
CA CYS A 9 22.02 -8.14 16.18
C CYS A 9 20.55 -8.55 16.29
N ALA A 10 19.94 -8.47 17.47
CA ALA A 10 18.52 -8.80 17.67
C ALA A 10 17.55 -7.74 17.12
N LEU A 11 18.00 -6.49 16.97
CA LEU A 11 17.20 -5.38 16.42
C LEU A 11 17.20 -5.31 14.89
N GLY A 12 18.12 -6.00 14.22
CA GLY A 12 18.30 -5.93 12.77
C GLY A 12 17.48 -6.94 11.94
N CYS A 13 16.52 -7.63 12.55
CA CYS A 13 15.66 -8.57 11.83
C CYS A 13 14.54 -7.80 11.13
N ASP A 14 14.82 -7.26 9.96
CA ASP A 14 13.80 -6.73 9.04
C ASP A 14 13.03 -7.93 8.47
N ALA A 15 11.84 -8.17 9.00
CA ALA A 15 10.95 -9.17 8.43
C ALA A 15 10.53 -8.68 7.03
N PRO A 16 10.65 -9.50 5.97
CA PRO A 16 10.20 -9.08 4.66
C PRO A 16 8.72 -8.69 4.73
N GLU A 17 8.40 -7.51 4.22
CA GLU A 17 7.03 -7.03 4.10
C GLU A 17 6.24 -8.09 3.30
N ARG A 18 5.21 -8.64 3.93
CA ARG A 18 4.38 -9.67 3.30
C ARG A 18 3.60 -8.99 2.18
N ASP A 19 3.97 -9.29 0.95
CA ASP A 19 3.14 -9.02 -0.22
C ASP A 19 1.79 -9.72 0.02
N ASP A 20 0.73 -8.91 0.16
CA ASP A 20 -0.63 -9.39 0.38
C ASP A 20 -1.26 -9.93 -0.92
N GLY A 21 -0.51 -9.90 -2.04
CA GLY A 21 -0.89 -10.43 -3.34
C GLY A 21 -1.90 -9.55 -4.06
N ARG A 22 -2.12 -8.32 -3.59
CA ARG A 22 -3.07 -7.39 -4.20
C ARG A 22 -2.43 -6.65 -5.36
N ILE A 23 -3.22 -6.41 -6.40
CA ILE A 23 -2.77 -5.61 -7.54
C ILE A 23 -2.87 -4.13 -7.17
N GLU A 24 -1.75 -3.41 -7.28
CA GLU A 24 -1.71 -1.95 -7.13
C GLU A 24 -2.27 -1.26 -8.37
N VAL A 25 -3.29 -0.42 -8.18
CA VAL A 25 -3.98 0.29 -9.26
C VAL A 25 -4.02 1.79 -8.95
N VAL A 26 -3.50 2.59 -9.87
CA VAL A 26 -3.60 4.06 -9.80
C VAL A 26 -4.67 4.55 -10.77
N CYS A 27 -5.57 5.42 -10.28
CA CYS A 27 -6.61 6.04 -11.08
C CYS A 27 -6.49 7.57 -11.04
N THR A 28 -6.62 8.22 -12.19
CA THR A 28 -6.58 9.68 -12.27
C THR A 28 -7.79 10.32 -11.61
N THR A 29 -9.00 9.81 -11.88
CA THR A 29 -10.28 10.36 -11.39
C THR A 29 -10.89 9.52 -10.28
N GLY A 30 -11.62 10.19 -9.38
CA GLY A 30 -12.33 9.54 -8.26
C GLY A 30 -13.37 8.52 -8.73
N MET A 31 -14.16 8.85 -9.76
CA MET A 31 -15.18 7.95 -10.32
C MET A 31 -14.59 6.61 -10.78
N VAL A 32 -13.43 6.62 -11.42
CA VAL A 32 -12.75 5.38 -11.86
C VAL A 32 -12.16 4.64 -10.67
N ALA A 33 -11.61 5.35 -9.68
CA ALA A 33 -11.10 4.73 -8.45
C ALA A 33 -12.22 3.99 -7.68
N ASP A 34 -13.42 4.58 -7.62
CA ASP A 34 -14.59 3.97 -6.97
C ASP A 34 -15.09 2.75 -7.73
N LEU A 35 -15.17 2.81 -9.07
CA LEU A 35 -15.50 1.67 -9.90
C LEU A 35 -14.47 0.52 -9.67
N ALA A 36 -13.19 0.85 -9.72
CA ALA A 36 -12.10 -0.11 -9.53
C ALA A 36 -12.21 -0.82 -8.17
N ARG A 37 -12.41 -0.07 -7.08
CA ARG A 37 -12.62 -0.64 -5.73
C ARG A 37 -13.78 -1.62 -5.69
N ASN A 38 -14.92 -1.26 -6.30
CA ASN A 38 -16.10 -2.12 -6.30
C ASN A 38 -15.91 -3.39 -7.13
N ILE A 39 -15.22 -3.32 -8.27
CA ILE A 39 -14.99 -4.49 -9.15
C ILE A 39 -13.88 -5.39 -8.61
N GLY A 40 -12.77 -4.80 -8.16
CA GLY A 40 -11.59 -5.52 -7.70
C GLY A 40 -11.72 -6.07 -6.29
N GLY A 41 -12.49 -5.41 -5.43
CA GLY A 41 -12.70 -5.83 -4.04
C GLY A 41 -11.39 -6.06 -3.31
N ASP A 42 -11.30 -7.18 -2.59
CA ASP A 42 -10.13 -7.52 -1.77
C ASP A 42 -8.89 -7.90 -2.60
N ARG A 43 -9.01 -8.07 -3.92
CA ARG A 43 -7.88 -8.46 -4.79
C ARG A 43 -7.00 -7.30 -5.23
N ILE A 44 -7.42 -6.06 -5.01
CA ILE A 44 -6.70 -4.87 -5.46
C ILE A 44 -6.54 -3.84 -4.35
N SER A 45 -5.50 -3.03 -4.47
CA SER A 45 -5.27 -1.80 -3.73
C SER A 45 -5.39 -0.63 -4.71
N VAL A 46 -6.23 0.37 -4.39
CA VAL A 46 -6.55 1.48 -5.32
C VAL A 46 -6.15 2.82 -4.74
N VAL A 47 -5.28 3.52 -5.46
CA VAL A 47 -4.91 4.92 -5.18
C VAL A 47 -5.55 5.84 -6.21
N GLY A 48 -6.39 6.78 -5.74
CA GLY A 48 -6.93 7.85 -6.58
C GLY A 48 -6.05 9.10 -6.51
N MET A 49 -5.67 9.66 -7.65
CA MET A 49 -4.86 10.89 -7.70
C MET A 49 -5.68 12.13 -7.31
N MET A 50 -6.94 12.19 -7.77
CA MET A 50 -7.86 13.26 -7.42
C MET A 50 -8.52 12.98 -6.06
N GLY A 51 -8.50 13.98 -5.18
CA GLY A 51 -9.23 13.94 -3.90
C GLY A 51 -10.74 14.17 -4.06
N PRO A 52 -11.52 14.02 -2.97
CA PRO A 52 -12.95 14.28 -2.99
C PRO A 52 -13.28 15.71 -3.41
N GLY A 53 -14.25 15.88 -4.33
CA GLY A 53 -14.72 17.19 -4.78
C GLY A 53 -13.81 17.92 -5.78
N VAL A 54 -12.74 17.28 -6.27
CA VAL A 54 -11.91 17.81 -7.36
C VAL A 54 -12.60 17.57 -8.70
N ASP A 55 -12.71 18.61 -9.54
CA ASP A 55 -13.28 18.52 -10.89
C ASP A 55 -12.30 17.83 -11.87
N PRO A 56 -12.72 16.77 -12.58
CA PRO A 56 -11.86 16.01 -13.47
C PRO A 56 -11.82 16.49 -14.94
N HIS A 57 -12.63 17.47 -15.35
CA HIS A 57 -12.66 18.01 -16.71
C HIS A 57 -11.35 18.74 -17.08
#